data_AF-A0A7Y5TFJ9-F1
#
_entry.id   AF-A0A7Y5TFJ9-F1
#
_cell.length_a   1.000
_cell.length_b   1.000
_cell.length_c   1.000
_cell.angle_alpha   90.00
_cell.angle_beta   90.00
_cell.angle_gamma   90.00
#
_symmetry.space_group_name_H-M   'P 1'
#
loop_
_entity.id
_entity.type
_entity.pdbx_description
1 polymer ?
#
loop_
_entity_poly.entity_id
_entity_poly.type
_entity_poly.pdbx_seq_one_letter_code
_entity_poly.pdbx_strand_id
1 'polypeptide(L)'
;MMLERGVARRVAGTGLASSRTRFEKRAAAARRRPRLVAGVLVGIVLVAGFVAWLGWFSSVLTASRVEVTGVPAAAAAQVRSVAAVPLGGPIMRVDTDEVARRLVDGKAWSGVSVSRSLPDTIHIDVIPRVAVLAVRNPRGQVDVVDRDGVVFRSVASAPAGVPLVSAGSDQVTKAGVTAALQALGSLDSSLRADVSGVALSSADQVSFTVQSGERRKTVVWGGPGDGERKAKLVKILLGEPGSTIDVSVPSSPVTR
;
A
#
# COMPACT_ATOMS: atom_id res chain seq x y z
N MET A 1 -113.25 -22.51 -19.16
CA MET A 1 -113.12 -22.47 -20.63
C MET A 1 -111.65 -22.22 -20.94
N MET A 2 -110.98 -23.19 -21.59
CA MET A 2 -109.96 -23.06 -22.67
C MET A 2 -109.08 -21.79 -22.68
N LEU A 3 -107.76 -21.78 -22.89
CA LEU A 3 -106.88 -22.63 -23.69
C LEU A 3 -105.41 -22.21 -23.45
N GLU A 4 -104.51 -23.16 -23.72
CA GLU A 4 -103.11 -23.08 -24.17
C GLU A 4 -102.42 -21.71 -24.44
N ARG A 5 -101.12 -21.66 -24.16
CA ARG A 5 -100.06 -21.77 -25.20
C ARG A 5 -98.66 -21.70 -24.58
N GLY A 6 -97.83 -22.68 -24.96
CA GLY A 6 -96.39 -22.66 -24.70
C GLY A 6 -95.68 -21.63 -25.57
N VAL A 7 -94.60 -21.05 -25.04
CA VAL A 7 -93.62 -20.28 -25.81
C VAL A 7 -92.22 -20.65 -25.32
N ALA A 8 -91.46 -21.30 -26.20
CA ALA A 8 -90.02 -21.47 -26.09
C ALA A 8 -89.35 -20.09 -26.06
N ARG A 9 -88.44 -19.85 -25.11
CA ARG A 9 -87.60 -18.64 -25.13
C ARG A 9 -86.12 -18.98 -25.05
N ARG A 10 -85.44 -18.55 -26.11
CA ARG A 10 -84.00 -18.61 -26.36
C ARG A 10 -83.18 -18.13 -25.17
N VAL A 11 -82.10 -18.85 -24.89
CA VAL A 11 -80.98 -18.42 -24.04
C VAL A 11 -80.26 -17.26 -24.74
N ALA A 12 -80.53 -16.04 -24.30
CA ALA A 12 -79.80 -14.84 -24.71
C ALA A 12 -78.64 -14.57 -23.73
N GLY A 13 -77.44 -14.39 -24.27
CA GLY A 13 -76.17 -14.36 -23.54
C GLY A 13 -76.06 -13.29 -22.44
N THR A 14 -75.74 -13.74 -21.23
CA THR A 14 -75.41 -12.94 -20.04
C THR A 14 -73.90 -12.76 -19.83
N GLY A 15 -73.07 -12.97 -20.86
CA GLY A 15 -71.60 -12.92 -20.75
C GLY A 15 -70.97 -11.53 -20.76
N LEU A 16 -71.65 -10.51 -21.30
CA LEU A 16 -71.03 -9.20 -21.61
C LEU A 16 -71.08 -8.20 -20.45
N ALA A 17 -72.12 -8.25 -19.59
CA ALA A 17 -72.25 -7.35 -18.44
C ALA A 17 -71.25 -7.69 -17.29
N SER A 18 -70.95 -8.98 -17.08
CA SER A 18 -69.98 -9.41 -16.06
C SER A 18 -68.52 -9.17 -16.45
N SER A 19 -68.25 -9.02 -17.75
CA SER A 19 -66.92 -8.76 -18.29
C SER A 19 -66.57 -7.28 -18.16
N ARG A 20 -67.48 -6.36 -18.53
CA ARG A 20 -67.26 -4.90 -18.41
C ARG A 20 -66.99 -4.45 -16.97
N THR A 21 -67.75 -4.94 -15.99
CA THR A 21 -67.54 -4.62 -14.57
C THR A 21 -66.22 -5.15 -14.00
N ARG A 22 -65.73 -6.29 -14.49
CA ARG A 22 -64.39 -6.82 -14.17
C ARG A 22 -63.27 -6.03 -14.85
N PHE A 23 -63.47 -5.59 -16.09
CA PHE A 23 -62.53 -4.72 -16.80
C PHE A 23 -62.45 -3.33 -16.19
N GLU A 24 -63.57 -2.75 -15.73
CA GLU A 24 -63.59 -1.46 -15.03
C GLU A 24 -62.92 -1.53 -13.66
N LYS A 25 -63.18 -2.58 -12.86
CA LYS A 25 -62.44 -2.81 -11.60
C LYS A 25 -60.95 -3.04 -11.83
N ARG A 26 -60.55 -3.76 -12.90
CA ARG A 26 -59.14 -3.92 -13.30
C ARG A 26 -58.52 -2.62 -13.80
N ALA A 27 -59.25 -1.79 -14.55
CA ALA A 27 -58.78 -0.51 -15.05
C ALA A 27 -58.61 0.53 -13.91
N ALA A 28 -59.53 0.55 -12.94
CA ALA A 28 -59.42 1.37 -11.75
C ALA A 28 -58.27 0.91 -10.83
N ALA A 29 -58.06 -0.40 -10.66
CA ALA A 29 -56.92 -0.95 -9.95
C ALA A 29 -55.59 -0.70 -10.69
N ALA A 30 -55.57 -0.79 -12.02
CA ALA A 30 -54.41 -0.52 -12.87
C ALA A 30 -53.99 0.96 -12.82
N ARG A 31 -54.92 1.90 -12.63
CA ARG A 31 -54.61 3.33 -12.43
C ARG A 31 -54.09 3.65 -11.02
N ARG A 32 -54.44 2.86 -10.00
CA ARG A 32 -54.01 3.07 -8.60
C ARG A 32 -52.67 2.39 -8.29
N ARG A 33 -52.35 1.26 -8.92
CA ARG A 33 -51.08 0.55 -8.76
C ARG A 33 -49.83 1.40 -9.01
N PRO A 34 -49.69 2.19 -10.10
CA PRO A 34 -48.49 3.00 -10.31
C PRO A 34 -48.35 4.11 -9.26
N ARG A 35 -49.46 4.65 -8.74
CA ARG A 35 -49.45 5.66 -7.66
C ARG A 35 -49.02 5.06 -6.32
N LEU A 36 -49.46 3.83 -6.01
CA LEU A 36 -49.03 3.11 -4.80
C LEU A 36 -47.55 2.72 -4.89
N VAL A 37 -47.10 2.19 -6.03
CA VAL A 37 -45.68 1.86 -6.26
C VAL A 37 -44.81 3.12 -6.21
N ALA A 38 -45.25 4.21 -6.84
CA ALA A 38 -44.55 5.50 -6.73
C ALA A 38 -44.52 6.01 -5.29
N GLY A 39 -45.61 5.89 -4.53
CA GLY A 39 -45.66 6.26 -3.10
C GLY A 39 -44.69 5.44 -2.24
N VAL A 40 -44.60 4.12 -2.50
CA VAL A 40 -43.63 3.24 -1.81
C VAL A 40 -42.20 3.61 -2.20
N LEU A 41 -41.91 3.85 -3.48
CA LEU A 41 -40.59 4.28 -3.94
C LEU A 41 -40.17 5.62 -3.33
N VAL A 42 -41.07 6.61 -3.31
CA VAL A 42 -40.84 7.90 -2.65
C VAL A 42 -40.60 7.70 -1.15
N GLY A 43 -41.38 6.83 -0.49
CA GLY A 43 -41.18 6.47 0.91
C GLY A 43 -39.79 5.88 1.17
N ILE A 44 -39.34 4.94 0.32
CA ILE A 44 -37.99 4.35 0.41
C ILE A 44 -36.91 5.42 0.23
N VAL A 45 -37.05 6.31 -0.76
CA VAL A 45 -36.09 7.41 -1.00
C VAL A 45 -36.04 8.38 0.18
N LEU A 46 -37.19 8.73 0.77
CA LEU A 46 -37.26 9.60 1.93
C LEU A 46 -36.64 8.96 3.17
N VAL A 47 -36.90 7.67 3.42
CA VAL A 47 -36.28 6.93 4.53
C VAL A 47 -34.77 6.84 4.32
N ALA A 48 -34.31 6.49 3.12
CA ALA A 48 -32.88 6.45 2.79
C ALA A 48 -32.22 7.82 2.95
N GLY A 49 -32.88 8.89 2.49
CA GLY A 49 -32.42 10.26 2.68
C GLY A 49 -32.38 10.70 4.15
N PHE A 50 -33.37 10.30 4.94
CA PHE A 50 -33.42 10.58 6.38
C PHE A 50 -32.33 9.83 7.15
N VAL A 51 -32.09 8.56 6.81
CA VAL A 51 -30.98 7.77 7.39
C VAL A 51 -29.63 8.36 6.99
N ALA A 52 -29.46 8.79 5.73
CA ALA A 52 -28.25 9.48 5.28
C ALA A 52 -28.06 10.83 5.99
N TRP A 53 -29.13 11.60 6.18
CA TRP A 53 -29.12 12.87 6.89
C TRP A 53 -28.81 12.70 8.38
N LEU A 54 -29.41 11.70 9.04
CA LEU A 54 -29.04 11.31 10.39
C LEU A 54 -27.57 10.89 10.44
N GLY A 55 -27.06 10.11 9.50
CA GLY A 55 -25.63 9.79 9.44
C GLY A 55 -24.72 11.02 9.28
N TRP A 56 -25.23 12.08 8.65
CA TRP A 56 -24.49 13.32 8.38
C TRP A 56 -24.54 14.34 9.52
N PHE A 57 -25.64 14.39 10.29
CA PHE A 57 -25.87 15.33 11.40
C PHE A 57 -25.89 14.69 12.79
N SER A 58 -25.92 13.37 12.90
CA SER A 58 -25.93 12.67 14.19
C SER A 58 -24.54 12.66 14.82
N SER A 59 -24.50 12.97 16.11
CA SER A 59 -23.31 12.88 16.96
C SER A 59 -22.72 11.47 17.01
N VAL A 60 -23.48 10.43 16.66
CA VAL A 60 -23.05 9.04 16.68
C VAL A 60 -21.97 8.73 15.63
N LEU A 61 -21.97 9.42 14.47
CA LEU A 61 -20.97 9.21 13.41
C LEU A 61 -19.90 10.32 13.40
N THR A 62 -19.47 10.73 14.60
CA THR A 62 -18.44 11.76 14.77
C THR A 62 -17.07 11.11 14.88
N ALA A 63 -16.08 11.59 14.14
CA ALA A 63 -14.68 11.19 14.32
C ALA A 63 -14.21 11.61 15.71
N SER A 64 -14.14 10.64 16.62
CA SER A 64 -13.88 10.86 18.04
C SER A 64 -12.55 10.25 18.47
N ARG A 65 -12.14 9.16 17.80
CA ARG A 65 -10.97 8.37 18.16
C ARG A 65 -10.08 8.13 16.95
N VAL A 66 -8.77 8.10 17.20
CA VAL A 66 -7.76 7.63 16.25
C VAL A 66 -7.05 6.45 16.87
N GLU A 67 -7.11 5.31 16.19
CA GLU A 67 -6.38 4.11 16.57
C GLU A 67 -5.21 3.91 15.61
N VAL A 68 -4.04 3.61 16.16
CA VAL A 68 -2.82 3.42 15.37
C VAL A 68 -2.28 2.02 15.64
N THR A 69 -2.05 1.27 14.58
CA THR A 69 -1.49 -0.09 14.59
C THR A 69 -0.17 -0.13 13.82
N GLY A 70 0.60 -1.21 14.03
CA GLY A 70 1.90 -1.42 13.37
C GLY A 70 3.11 -0.73 14.03
N VAL A 71 2.89 0.05 15.09
CA VAL A 71 3.95 0.65 15.93
C VAL A 71 3.69 0.48 17.44
N PRO A 72 4.74 0.50 18.28
CA PRO A 72 4.57 0.54 19.73
C PRO A 72 3.78 1.77 20.19
N ALA A 73 3.09 1.67 21.34
CA ALA A 73 2.28 2.75 21.90
C ALA A 73 3.04 4.08 22.08
N ALA A 74 4.33 4.03 22.40
CA ALA A 74 5.18 5.20 22.51
C ALA A 74 5.33 5.98 21.18
N ALA A 75 5.36 5.28 20.04
CA ALA A 75 5.45 5.89 18.71
C ALA A 75 4.09 6.24 18.13
N ALA A 76 3.01 5.59 18.58
CA ALA A 76 1.64 5.87 18.13
C ALA A 76 1.22 7.33 18.36
N ALA A 77 1.69 7.97 19.45
CA ALA A 77 1.42 9.37 19.73
C ALA A 77 1.99 10.30 18.64
N GLN A 78 3.21 10.02 18.18
CA GLN A 78 3.85 10.77 17.08
C GLN A 78 3.09 10.58 15.77
N VAL A 79 2.65 9.35 15.46
CA VAL A 79 1.83 9.06 14.28
C VAL A 79 0.54 9.87 14.31
N ARG A 80 -0.18 9.89 15.44
CA ARG A 80 -1.41 10.69 15.58
C ARG A 80 -1.18 12.18 15.39
N SER A 81 -0.06 12.69 15.91
CA SER A 81 0.32 14.10 15.76
C SER A 81 0.57 14.47 14.30
N VAL A 82 1.28 13.62 13.54
CA VAL A 82 1.55 13.87 12.11
C VAL A 82 0.29 13.66 11.26
N ALA A 83 -0.49 12.63 11.58
CA ALA A 83 -1.74 12.32 10.92
C ALA A 83 -2.79 13.42 11.07
N ALA A 84 -2.71 14.23 12.14
CA ALA A 84 -3.57 15.40 12.42
C ALA A 84 -5.00 15.25 11.88
N VAL A 85 -5.67 14.18 12.34
CA VAL A 85 -7.03 13.86 11.92
C VAL A 85 -7.98 14.89 12.55
N PRO A 86 -8.86 15.56 11.77
CA PRO A 86 -9.81 16.49 12.34
C PRO A 86 -10.87 15.72 13.16
N LEU A 87 -10.83 15.90 14.47
CA LEU A 87 -11.78 15.31 15.42
C LEU A 87 -12.98 16.23 15.67
N GLY A 88 -14.11 15.65 16.10
CA GLY A 88 -15.33 16.39 16.44
C GLY A 88 -16.26 16.70 15.26
N GLY A 89 -15.89 16.32 14.03
CA GLY A 89 -16.73 16.41 12.83
C GLY A 89 -17.25 15.06 12.35
N PRO A 90 -18.16 15.04 11.36
CA PRO A 90 -18.64 13.79 10.76
C PRO A 90 -17.49 12.94 10.22
N ILE A 91 -17.41 11.67 10.60
CA ILE A 91 -16.35 10.73 10.19
C ILE A 91 -16.27 10.58 8.66
N MET A 92 -17.40 10.75 7.97
CA MET A 92 -17.48 10.72 6.51
C MET A 92 -16.78 11.90 5.83
N ARG A 93 -16.56 13.02 6.53
CA ARG A 93 -15.86 14.20 6.00
C ARG A 93 -14.35 14.14 6.17
N VAL A 94 -13.83 13.23 6.99
CA VAL A 94 -12.39 13.06 7.16
C VAL A 94 -11.81 12.59 5.83
N ASP A 95 -10.89 13.34 5.24
CA ASP A 95 -10.15 12.91 4.05
C ASP A 95 -9.04 11.92 4.46
N THR A 96 -9.32 10.63 4.30
CA THR A 96 -8.37 9.56 4.63
C THR A 96 -7.15 9.55 3.72
N ASP A 97 -7.29 10.02 2.49
CA ASP A 97 -6.20 10.02 1.50
C ASP A 97 -5.25 11.18 1.76
N GLU A 98 -5.77 12.33 2.21
CA GLU A 98 -4.95 13.44 2.71
C GLU A 98 -4.17 13.04 3.98
N VAL A 99 -4.83 12.38 4.94
CA VAL A 99 -4.17 11.88 6.15
C VAL A 99 -3.06 10.88 5.79
N ALA A 100 -3.33 9.95 4.87
CA ALA A 100 -2.34 9.00 4.39
C ALA A 100 -1.15 9.70 3.72
N ARG A 101 -1.41 10.69 2.85
CA ARG A 101 -0.36 11.48 2.18
C ARG A 101 0.55 12.20 3.18
N ARG A 102 0.00 12.87 4.19
CA ARG A 102 0.77 13.55 5.24
C ARG A 102 1.74 12.61 5.97
N LEU A 103 1.30 11.37 6.23
CA LEU A 103 2.16 10.36 6.85
C LEU A 103 3.27 9.88 5.90
N VAL A 104 2.94 9.66 4.61
CA VAL A 104 3.90 9.21 3.59
C VAL A 104 4.99 10.25 3.31
N ASP A 105 4.65 11.54 3.34
CA ASP A 105 5.60 12.64 3.09
C ASP A 105 6.78 12.65 4.05
N GLY A 106 6.58 12.17 5.29
CA GLY A 106 7.63 12.01 6.28
C GLY A 106 8.64 10.90 5.97
N LYS A 107 8.42 10.08 4.91
CA LYS A 107 9.22 8.93 4.45
C LYS A 107 9.49 7.82 5.46
N ALA A 108 9.13 7.98 6.74
CA ALA A 108 9.40 7.02 7.80
C ALA A 108 8.70 5.65 7.63
N TRP A 109 7.68 5.59 6.78
CA TRP A 109 6.81 4.43 6.61
C TRP A 109 6.94 3.84 5.20
N SER A 110 7.04 2.50 5.11
CA SER A 110 7.01 1.77 3.83
C SER A 110 5.58 1.57 3.35
N GLY A 111 4.61 1.59 4.27
CA GLY A 111 3.19 1.45 3.98
C GLY A 111 2.38 2.23 5.01
N VAL A 112 1.30 2.85 4.54
CA VAL A 112 0.33 3.56 5.37
C VAL A 112 -1.05 3.23 4.81
N SER A 113 -1.97 2.79 5.67
CA SER A 113 -3.37 2.59 5.32
C SER A 113 -4.24 3.32 6.32
N VAL A 114 -5.20 4.09 5.83
CA VAL A 114 -6.12 4.86 6.66
C VAL A 114 -7.54 4.44 6.30
N SER A 115 -8.28 3.97 7.29
CA SER A 115 -9.65 3.49 7.10
C SER A 115 -10.59 4.06 8.16
N ARG A 116 -11.88 4.06 7.84
CA ARG A 116 -12.95 4.50 8.75
C ARG A 116 -13.55 3.27 9.40
N SER A 117 -13.43 3.17 10.72
CA SER A 117 -14.09 2.15 11.52
C SER A 117 -15.29 2.78 12.21
N LEU A 118 -16.48 2.47 11.69
CA LEU A 118 -17.73 2.98 12.24
C LEU A 118 -17.97 2.41 13.65
N PRO A 119 -18.58 3.19 14.56
CA PRO A 119 -19.23 4.48 14.30
C PRO A 119 -18.32 5.72 14.35
N ASP A 120 -17.21 5.70 15.09
CA ASP A 120 -16.53 6.92 15.55
C ASP A 120 -15.00 6.94 15.41
N THR A 121 -14.39 5.92 14.81
CA THR A 121 -12.95 5.68 14.88
C THR A 121 -12.26 5.74 13.51
N ILE A 122 -11.16 6.48 13.41
CA ILE A 122 -10.24 6.43 12.27
C ILE A 122 -9.11 5.47 12.61
N HIS A 123 -8.96 4.41 11.82
CA HIS A 123 -7.90 3.42 12.01
C HIS A 123 -6.75 3.73 11.05
N ILE A 124 -5.54 3.82 11.60
CA ILE A 124 -4.30 4.10 10.87
C ILE A 124 -3.36 2.92 11.08
N ASP A 125 -3.13 2.15 10.03
CA ASP A 125 -2.12 1.10 10.01
C ASP A 125 -0.85 1.63 9.35
N VAL A 126 0.28 1.52 10.04
CA VAL A 126 1.59 1.98 9.55
C VAL A 126 2.62 0.86 9.60
N ILE A 127 3.39 0.76 8.53
CA ILE A 127 4.51 -0.19 8.45
C ILE A 127 5.82 0.61 8.51
N PRO A 128 6.58 0.51 9.62
CA PRO A 128 7.86 1.21 9.75
C PRO A 128 8.86 0.77 8.68
N ARG A 129 9.62 1.72 8.12
CA ARG A 129 10.78 1.38 7.30
C ARG A 129 11.90 0.81 8.17
N VAL A 130 12.55 -0.23 7.64
CA VAL A 130 13.71 -0.88 8.25
C VAL A 130 14.94 -0.50 7.45
N ALA A 131 15.97 -0.01 8.14
CA ALA A 131 17.25 0.30 7.52
C ALA A 131 17.95 -1.00 7.10
N VAL A 132 18.34 -1.08 5.83
CA VAL A 132 19.12 -2.20 5.28
C VAL A 132 20.50 -1.76 4.82
N LEU A 133 20.67 -0.47 4.52
CA LEU A 133 21.95 0.14 4.21
C LEU A 133 22.06 1.51 4.90
N ALA A 134 23.29 1.91 5.18
CA ALA A 134 23.62 3.23 5.67
C ALA A 134 24.58 3.89 4.68
N VAL A 135 24.37 5.16 4.39
CA VAL A 135 25.16 5.91 3.40
C VAL A 135 25.71 7.16 4.05
N ARG A 136 27.02 7.41 3.91
CA ARG A 136 27.60 8.68 4.36
C ARG A 136 27.31 9.77 3.34
N ASN A 137 26.61 10.82 3.75
CA ASN A 137 26.30 11.94 2.87
C ASN A 137 27.45 12.97 2.81
N PRO A 138 27.46 13.88 1.82
CA PRO A 138 28.51 14.89 1.68
C PRO A 138 28.65 15.83 2.89
N ARG A 139 27.63 15.93 3.74
CA ARG A 139 27.64 16.72 4.98
C ARG A 139 28.25 15.94 6.16
N GLY A 140 28.71 14.72 5.94
CA GLY A 140 29.32 13.85 6.95
C GLY A 140 28.34 13.08 7.83
N GLN A 141 27.03 13.24 7.63
CA GLN A 141 25.99 12.50 8.36
C GLN A 141 25.78 11.12 7.73
N VAL A 142 25.10 10.22 8.46
CA VAL A 142 24.77 8.87 7.98
C VAL A 142 23.29 8.79 7.67
N ASP A 143 22.95 8.66 6.40
CA ASP A 143 21.60 8.47 5.91
C ASP A 143 21.26 6.98 5.85
N VAL A 144 20.17 6.56 6.50
CA VAL A 144 19.70 5.18 6.42
C VAL A 144 18.72 5.00 5.27
N VAL A 145 18.92 3.89 4.55
CA VAL A 145 18.19 3.52 3.35
C VAL A 145 17.49 2.19 3.58
N ASP A 146 16.27 2.09 3.09
CA ASP A 146 15.51 0.85 3.14
C ASP A 146 15.68 -0.02 1.88
N ARG A 147 14.96 -1.14 1.83
CA ARG A 147 15.01 -2.11 0.73
C ARG A 147 14.59 -1.56 -0.64
N ASP A 148 13.83 -0.47 -0.66
CA ASP A 148 13.32 0.16 -1.87
C ASP A 148 14.25 1.29 -2.35
N GLY A 149 15.39 1.50 -1.69
CA GLY A 149 16.33 2.58 -2.01
C GLY A 149 15.90 3.93 -1.47
N VAL A 150 14.93 3.99 -0.54
CA VAL A 150 14.43 5.26 0.00
C VAL A 150 15.26 5.65 1.23
N VAL A 151 15.87 6.83 1.15
CA VAL A 151 16.46 7.49 2.32
C VAL A 151 15.34 8.05 3.19
N PHE A 152 15.23 7.58 4.43
CA PHE A 152 14.11 7.93 5.32
C PHE A 152 14.50 8.58 6.65
N ARG A 153 15.79 8.56 7.03
CA ARG A 153 16.29 9.17 8.26
C ARG A 153 17.79 9.43 8.17
N SER A 154 18.25 10.51 8.78
CA SER A 154 19.67 10.77 9.03
C SER A 154 19.98 10.48 10.50
N VAL A 155 21.07 9.76 10.75
CA VAL A 155 21.55 9.32 12.05
C VAL A 155 23.03 9.68 12.21
N ALA A 156 23.52 9.69 13.45
CA ALA A 156 24.93 10.00 13.74
C ALA A 156 25.89 8.88 13.29
N SER A 157 25.45 7.63 13.39
CA SER A 157 26.23 6.43 13.05
C SER A 157 25.32 5.35 12.46
N ALA A 158 25.90 4.46 11.65
CA ALA A 158 25.18 3.32 11.09
C ALA A 158 24.59 2.45 12.21
N PRO A 159 23.30 2.02 12.12
CA PRO A 159 22.72 1.09 13.07
C PRO A 159 23.47 -0.25 13.10
N ALA A 160 23.39 -0.97 14.23
CA ALA A 160 24.00 -2.28 14.35
C ALA A 160 23.50 -3.25 13.26
N GLY A 161 24.42 -3.96 12.61
CA GLY A 161 24.12 -4.90 11.53
C GLY A 161 23.79 -4.26 10.18
N VAL A 162 23.74 -2.93 10.09
CA VAL A 162 23.51 -2.21 8.82
C VAL A 162 24.85 -1.80 8.22
N PRO A 163 25.21 -2.28 7.01
CA PRO A 163 26.48 -1.94 6.38
C PRO A 163 26.52 -0.45 6.00
N LEU A 164 27.66 0.18 6.29
CA LEU A 164 27.96 1.55 5.88
C LEU A 164 28.61 1.56 4.50
N VAL A 165 27.99 2.29 3.58
CA VAL A 165 28.41 2.48 2.20
C VAL A 165 28.80 3.95 2.00
N SER A 166 29.88 4.18 1.28
CA SER A 166 30.21 5.51 0.76
C SER A 166 29.54 5.66 -0.60
N ALA A 167 28.35 6.25 -0.65
CA ALA A 167 27.70 6.62 -1.90
C ALA A 167 27.69 8.15 -2.03
N GLY A 168 27.79 8.67 -3.25
CA GLY A 168 27.28 10.01 -3.51
C GLY A 168 25.78 9.97 -3.19
N SER A 169 25.33 10.75 -2.20
CA SER A 169 23.99 10.68 -1.57
C SER A 169 22.80 10.70 -2.54
N ASP A 170 23.02 11.11 -3.79
CA ASP A 170 21.97 11.48 -4.72
C ASP A 170 21.58 10.34 -5.67
N GLN A 171 22.10 9.12 -5.47
CA GLN A 171 22.06 8.04 -6.47
C GLN A 171 21.71 6.65 -5.92
N VAL A 172 21.12 6.56 -4.72
CA VAL A 172 20.74 5.26 -4.17
C VAL A 172 19.42 4.80 -4.79
N THR A 173 19.48 3.78 -5.65
CA THR A 173 18.30 3.14 -6.23
C THR A 173 18.02 1.79 -5.58
N LYS A 174 16.81 1.27 -5.77
CA LYS A 174 16.45 -0.11 -5.39
C LYS A 174 17.40 -1.16 -5.97
N ALA A 175 17.82 -0.99 -7.22
CA ALA A 175 18.73 -1.91 -7.89
C ALA A 175 20.12 -1.87 -7.27
N GLY A 176 20.66 -0.67 -6.99
CA GLY A 176 21.92 -0.50 -6.28
C GLY A 176 21.89 -1.09 -4.86
N VAL A 177 20.82 -0.85 -4.08
CA VAL A 177 20.63 -1.47 -2.76
C VAL A 177 20.63 -2.99 -2.87
N THR A 178 19.88 -3.53 -3.83
CA THR A 178 19.81 -4.99 -4.06
C THR A 178 21.18 -5.56 -4.42
N ALA A 179 21.92 -4.90 -5.31
CA ALA A 179 23.26 -5.32 -5.70
C ALA A 179 24.22 -5.31 -4.51
N ALA A 180 24.20 -4.28 -3.67
CA ALA A 180 25.07 -4.17 -2.50
C ALA A 180 24.75 -5.26 -1.46
N LEU A 181 23.47 -5.49 -1.18
CA LEU A 181 23.05 -6.56 -0.27
C LEU A 181 23.38 -7.95 -0.82
N GLN A 182 23.21 -8.17 -2.11
CA GLN A 182 23.61 -9.43 -2.76
C GLN A 182 25.13 -9.63 -2.71
N ALA A 183 25.91 -8.59 -2.97
CA ALA A 183 27.37 -8.65 -2.86
C ALA A 183 27.77 -9.09 -1.45
N LEU A 184 27.37 -8.32 -0.43
CA LEU A 184 27.72 -8.60 0.96
C LEU A 184 27.16 -9.96 1.45
N GLY A 185 25.96 -10.31 1.02
CA GLY A 185 25.30 -11.57 1.39
C GLY A 185 25.93 -12.81 0.73
N SER A 186 26.49 -12.67 -0.48
CA SER A 186 27.08 -13.78 -1.23
C SER A 186 28.50 -14.13 -0.79
N LEU A 187 29.21 -13.20 -0.15
CA LEU A 187 30.53 -13.47 0.42
C LEU A 187 30.40 -14.38 1.64
N ASP A 188 31.37 -15.27 1.85
CA ASP A 188 31.46 -16.05 3.08
C ASP A 188 31.76 -15.16 4.30
N SER A 189 31.53 -15.67 5.50
CA SER A 189 31.65 -14.88 6.74
C SER A 189 33.06 -14.33 6.97
N SER A 190 34.10 -15.06 6.57
CA SER A 190 35.49 -14.60 6.72
C SER A 190 35.77 -13.44 5.78
N LEU A 191 35.42 -13.60 4.51
CA LEU A 191 35.62 -12.57 3.50
C LEU A 191 34.77 -11.32 3.77
N ARG A 192 33.54 -11.50 4.27
CA ARG A 192 32.65 -10.39 4.65
C ARG A 192 33.22 -9.56 5.79
N ALA A 193 33.93 -10.17 6.74
CA ALA A 193 34.58 -9.43 7.84
C ALA A 193 35.73 -8.54 7.35
N ASP A 194 36.36 -8.95 6.24
CA ASP A 194 37.47 -8.24 5.60
C ASP A 194 37.00 -7.16 4.60
N VAL A 195 35.68 -6.99 4.41
CA VAL A 195 35.12 -6.00 3.49
C VAL A 195 35.02 -4.63 4.15
N SER A 196 35.52 -3.62 3.45
CA SER A 196 35.42 -2.21 3.83
C SER A 196 35.20 -1.34 2.59
N GLY A 197 34.83 -0.07 2.80
CA GLY A 197 34.75 0.90 1.70
C GLY A 197 33.76 0.52 0.59
N VAL A 198 32.63 -0.11 0.93
CA VAL A 198 31.58 -0.41 -0.04
C VAL A 198 31.11 0.90 -0.66
N ALA A 199 31.08 0.96 -1.99
CA ALA A 199 30.68 2.13 -2.76
C ALA A 199 29.65 1.75 -3.82
N LEU A 200 28.68 2.64 -4.00
CA LEU A 200 27.64 2.55 -5.02
C LEU A 200 27.80 3.69 -6.01
N SER A 201 27.84 3.37 -7.30
CA SER A 201 27.85 4.36 -8.38
C SER A 201 26.44 4.71 -8.86
N SER A 202 26.32 5.79 -9.65
CA SER A 202 25.07 6.20 -10.32
C SER A 202 24.53 5.18 -11.32
N ALA A 203 25.34 4.22 -11.76
CA ALA A 203 24.95 3.16 -12.68
C ALA A 203 24.64 1.83 -11.95
N ASP A 204 24.26 1.92 -10.67
CA ASP A 204 23.98 0.78 -9.79
C ASP A 204 25.15 -0.22 -9.67
N GLN A 205 26.38 0.25 -9.91
CA GLN A 205 27.57 -0.60 -9.80
C GLN A 205 28.06 -0.58 -8.36
N VAL A 206 28.28 -1.78 -7.84
CA VAL A 206 28.87 -1.99 -6.52
C VAL A 206 30.37 -2.20 -6.66
N SER A 207 31.12 -1.56 -5.78
CA SER A 207 32.53 -1.88 -5.54
C SER A 207 32.80 -1.91 -4.05
N PHE A 208 33.82 -2.64 -3.62
CA PHE A 208 34.24 -2.68 -2.22
C PHE A 208 35.70 -3.07 -2.12
N THR A 209 36.32 -2.77 -0.99
CA THR A 209 37.68 -3.19 -0.69
C THR A 209 37.66 -4.44 0.17
N VAL A 210 38.48 -5.42 -0.18
CA VAL A 210 38.75 -6.60 0.65
C VAL A 210 40.16 -6.49 1.20
N GLN A 211 40.29 -6.71 2.51
CA GLN A 211 41.57 -6.80 3.19
C GLN A 211 41.85 -8.23 3.66
N SER A 212 42.59 -9.00 2.88
CA SER A 212 42.99 -10.37 3.25
C SER A 212 44.43 -10.37 3.76
N GLY A 213 44.59 -10.39 5.08
CA GLY A 213 45.90 -10.23 5.74
C GLY A 213 46.54 -8.88 5.42
N GLU A 214 47.75 -8.89 4.85
CA GLU A 214 48.47 -7.67 4.44
C GLU A 214 48.04 -7.15 3.06
N ARG A 215 47.24 -7.91 2.30
CA ARG A 215 46.86 -7.56 0.93
C ARG A 215 45.52 -6.82 0.95
N ARG A 216 45.52 -5.63 0.37
CA ARG A 216 44.30 -4.85 0.10
C ARG A 216 44.01 -4.87 -1.39
N LYS A 217 42.81 -5.31 -1.77
CA LYS A 217 42.34 -5.29 -3.16
C LYS A 217 40.98 -4.64 -3.30
N THR A 218 40.79 -3.92 -4.39
CA THR A 218 39.49 -3.36 -4.76
C THR A 218 38.74 -4.37 -5.62
N VAL A 219 37.52 -4.71 -5.24
CA VAL A 219 36.63 -5.59 -6.00
C VAL A 219 35.58 -4.73 -6.69
N VAL A 220 35.53 -4.80 -8.02
CA VAL A 220 34.44 -4.27 -8.84
C VAL A 220 33.42 -5.40 -9.02
N TRP A 221 32.32 -5.31 -8.28
CA TRP A 221 31.27 -6.33 -8.29
C TRP A 221 30.27 -6.14 -9.43
N GLY A 222 30.02 -4.87 -9.77
CA GLY A 222 29.06 -4.45 -10.77
C GLY A 222 27.61 -4.51 -10.28
N GLY A 223 26.67 -4.81 -11.18
CA GLY A 223 25.24 -4.86 -10.89
C GLY A 223 24.76 -6.12 -10.15
N PRO A 224 23.44 -6.24 -9.90
CA PRO A 224 22.85 -7.40 -9.24
C PRO A 224 22.94 -8.66 -10.12
N GLY A 225 22.88 -9.85 -9.50
CA GLY A 225 22.93 -11.14 -10.18
C GLY A 225 24.27 -11.88 -10.07
N ASP A 226 24.23 -13.19 -10.32
CA ASP A 226 25.38 -14.12 -10.28
C ASP A 226 26.20 -14.10 -8.99
N GLY A 227 25.59 -13.74 -7.85
CA GLY A 227 26.33 -13.44 -6.64
C GLY A 227 27.20 -14.59 -6.12
N GLU A 228 26.69 -15.82 -6.14
CA GLU A 228 27.48 -16.99 -5.72
C GLU A 228 28.69 -17.24 -6.64
N ARG A 229 28.50 -17.06 -7.96
CA ARG A 229 29.59 -17.21 -8.94
C ARG A 229 30.63 -16.10 -8.79
N LYS A 230 30.19 -14.85 -8.67
CA LYS A 230 31.06 -13.69 -8.42
C LYS A 230 31.85 -13.86 -7.13
N ALA A 231 31.23 -14.31 -6.03
CA ALA A 231 31.90 -14.55 -4.76
C ALA A 231 33.00 -15.63 -4.87
N LYS A 232 32.73 -16.74 -5.57
CA LYS A 232 33.75 -17.76 -5.86
C LYS A 232 34.91 -17.19 -6.67
N LEU A 233 34.63 -16.38 -7.68
CA LEU A 233 35.66 -15.72 -8.49
C LEU A 233 36.51 -14.76 -7.65
N VAL A 234 35.90 -13.93 -6.80
CA VAL A 234 36.64 -13.05 -5.88
C VAL A 234 37.59 -13.87 -5.02
N LYS A 235 37.10 -14.96 -4.41
CA LYS A 235 37.93 -15.83 -3.56
C LYS A 235 39.16 -16.40 -4.30
N ILE A 236 38.98 -16.84 -5.54
CA ILE A 236 40.06 -17.38 -6.37
C ILE A 236 41.06 -16.26 -6.73
N LEU A 237 40.57 -15.09 -7.14
CA LEU A 237 41.39 -13.99 -7.65
C LEU A 237 42.07 -13.16 -6.55
N LEU A 238 41.73 -13.36 -5.28
CA LEU A 238 42.44 -12.72 -4.16
C LEU A 238 43.92 -13.10 -4.11
N GLY A 239 44.28 -14.32 -4.53
CA GLY A 239 45.66 -14.81 -4.55
C GLY A 239 46.51 -14.28 -5.71
N GLU A 240 45.89 -13.80 -6.79
CA GLU A 240 46.58 -13.37 -8.00
C GLU A 240 47.34 -12.04 -7.81
N PRO A 241 48.35 -11.72 -8.62
CA PRO A 241 48.95 -10.39 -8.62
C PRO A 241 47.95 -9.33 -9.08
N GLY A 242 48.09 -8.11 -8.56
CA GLY A 242 47.24 -6.96 -8.90
C GLY A 242 46.52 -6.35 -7.69
N SER A 243 46.03 -5.14 -7.89
CA SER A 243 45.34 -4.31 -6.90
C SER A 243 43.82 -4.32 -7.05
N THR A 244 43.31 -4.70 -8.21
CA THR A 244 41.88 -4.64 -8.56
C THR A 244 41.40 -5.96 -9.13
N ILE A 245 40.27 -6.47 -8.63
CA ILE A 245 39.56 -7.65 -9.13
C ILE A 245 38.24 -7.17 -9.74
N ASP A 246 38.02 -7.39 -11.02
CA ASP A 246 36.78 -7.06 -11.70
C ASP A 246 35.98 -8.35 -11.98
N VAL A 247 34.85 -8.50 -11.30
CA VAL A 247 33.89 -9.59 -11.48
C VAL A 247 32.53 -9.08 -11.97
N SER A 248 32.47 -7.85 -12.48
CA SER A 248 31.24 -7.25 -13.04
C SER A 248 30.63 -8.12 -14.15
N VAL A 249 31.49 -8.77 -14.94
CA VAL A 249 31.15 -9.73 -15.99
C VAL A 249 31.69 -11.12 -15.62
N PRO A 250 30.88 -12.02 -15.02
CA PRO A 250 31.35 -13.31 -14.50
C PRO A 250 31.92 -14.28 -15.55
N SER A 251 31.64 -14.06 -16.83
CA SER A 251 32.19 -14.85 -17.94
C SER A 251 33.62 -14.45 -18.31
N SER A 252 34.08 -13.26 -17.91
CA SER A 252 35.41 -12.73 -18.23
C SER A 252 35.96 -11.88 -17.08
N PRO A 253 36.25 -12.48 -15.91
CA PRO A 253 36.82 -11.74 -14.79
C PRO A 253 38.28 -11.35 -15.06
N VAL A 254 38.71 -10.20 -14.54
CA VAL A 254 40.06 -9.66 -14.78
C VAL A 254 40.68 -9.18 -13.47
N THR A 255 41.99 -9.42 -13.30
CA THR A 255 42.78 -8.82 -12.21
C THR A 255 43.78 -7.83 -12.82
N ARG A 256 43.92 -6.64 -12.22
CA ARG A 256 44.84 -5.56 -12.67
C ARG A 256 45.64 -5.02 -11.50
#